data_AF-A0A918T6Q5-F1
#
_entry.id   AF-A0A918T6Q5-F1
#
_cell.length_a   1.000
_cell.length_b   1.000
_cell.length_c   1.000
_cell.angle_alpha   90.00
_cell.angle_beta   90.00
_cell.angle_gamma   90.00
#
_symmetry.space_group_name_H-M   'P 1'
#
loop_
_entity.id
_entity.type
_entity.pdbx_description
1 polymer ?
#
loop_
_entity_poly.entity_id
_entity_poly.type
_entity_poly.pdbx_seq_one_letter_code
_entity_poly.pdbx_strand_id
1 'polypeptide(L)'
;MNTLSAAQTLAAGVWQSGLGQVIGGLVLVAVLIAAVWLGFRVRDRESRTPKPEEQPHRPDDAGIPGEASEYRSPNEVPRTDGAHRLMPYQLKDGGTTAPEPPSEEKRKWGGISSGGFGSGGPGHGD
;
A
#
# COMPACT_ATOMS: atom_id res chain seq x y z
N MET A 1 60.22 20.57 -1.05
CA MET A 1 58.80 20.97 -1.16
C MET A 1 57.96 19.74 -0.90
N ASN A 2 57.25 19.71 0.22
CA ASN A 2 56.60 18.50 0.72
C ASN A 2 55.30 18.30 -0.06
N THR A 3 55.18 17.17 -0.75
CA THR A 3 54.05 16.82 -1.64
C THR A 3 52.68 16.91 -0.94
N LEU A 4 52.64 16.69 0.37
CA LEU A 4 51.46 16.86 1.21
C LEU A 4 50.95 18.31 1.25
N SER A 5 51.85 19.30 1.29
CA SER A 5 51.47 20.72 1.30
C SER A 5 50.89 21.14 -0.05
N ALA A 6 51.46 20.68 -1.16
CA ALA A 6 50.91 20.93 -2.49
C ALA A 6 49.52 20.28 -2.67
N ALA A 7 49.33 19.04 -2.21
CA ALA A 7 48.05 18.36 -2.25
C ALA A 7 46.97 19.07 -1.40
N GLN A 8 47.34 19.58 -0.22
CA GLN A 8 46.42 20.34 0.64
C GLN A 8 46.01 21.68 0.03
N THR A 9 46.94 22.41 -0.61
CA THR A 9 46.62 23.67 -1.31
C THR A 9 45.72 23.43 -2.53
N LEU A 10 45.98 22.38 -3.31
CA LEU A 10 45.13 21.98 -4.44
C LEU A 10 43.75 21.51 -3.96
N ALA A 11 43.68 20.68 -2.92
CA ALA A 11 42.43 20.24 -2.34
C ALA A 11 41.59 21.43 -1.85
N ALA A 12 42.18 22.36 -1.09
CA ALA A 12 41.50 23.56 -0.62
C ALA A 12 40.96 24.44 -1.77
N GLY A 13 41.71 24.57 -2.86
CA GLY A 13 41.26 25.31 -4.06
C GLY A 13 40.14 24.61 -4.83
N VAL A 14 40.17 23.28 -4.94
CA VAL A 14 39.15 22.50 -5.66
C VAL A 14 37.77 22.62 -5.00
N TRP A 15 37.72 22.60 -3.66
CA TRP A 15 36.45 22.78 -2.93
C TRP A 15 35.85 24.18 -3.07
N GLN A 16 36.68 25.23 -3.24
CA GLN A 16 36.22 26.60 -3.47
C GLN A 16 35.88 26.92 -4.93
N SER A 17 36.42 26.15 -5.89
CA SER A 17 36.24 26.36 -7.34
C SER A 17 34.91 25.87 -7.93
N GLY A 18 33.99 25.35 -7.11
CA GLY A 18 32.73 24.74 -7.56
C GLY A 18 32.87 23.33 -8.15
N LEU A 19 34.07 22.93 -8.61
CA LEU A 19 34.33 21.58 -9.12
C LEU A 19 34.07 20.50 -8.07
N GLY A 20 34.38 20.77 -6.78
CA GLY A 20 34.07 19.88 -5.68
C GLY A 20 32.56 19.61 -5.52
N GLN A 21 31.70 20.61 -5.75
CA GLN A 21 30.24 20.44 -5.69
C GLN A 21 29.72 19.59 -6.85
N VAL A 22 30.29 19.74 -8.06
CA VAL A 22 29.93 18.90 -9.22
C VAL A 22 30.31 17.44 -8.96
N ILE A 23 31.53 17.19 -8.49
CA ILE A 23 31.98 15.83 -8.15
C ILE A 23 31.13 15.24 -7.02
N GLY A 24 30.85 16.02 -5.98
CA GLY A 24 29.99 15.59 -4.88
C GLY A 24 28.58 15.22 -5.35
N GLY A 25 27.98 16.05 -6.22
CA GLY A 25 26.69 15.76 -6.84
C GLY A 25 26.71 14.50 -7.70
N LEU A 26 27.76 14.30 -8.51
CA LEU A 26 27.91 13.11 -9.34
C LEU A 26 28.04 11.84 -8.50
N VAL A 27 28.82 11.89 -7.42
CA VAL A 27 28.95 10.78 -6.47
C VAL A 27 27.61 10.46 -5.82
N LEU A 28 26.86 11.48 -5.38
CA LEU A 28 25.54 11.28 -4.79
C LEU A 28 24.57 10.61 -5.78
N VAL A 29 24.51 11.10 -7.02
CA VAL A 29 23.68 10.51 -8.09
C VAL A 29 24.08 9.07 -8.38
N ALA A 30 25.38 8.77 -8.47
CA ALA A 30 25.87 7.42 -8.69
C ALA A 30 25.46 6.45 -7.56
N VAL A 31 25.52 6.90 -6.30
CA VAL A 31 25.06 6.12 -5.14
C VAL A 31 23.57 5.84 -5.21
N LEU A 32 22.75 6.85 -5.55
CA LEU A 32 21.30 6.68 -5.67
C LEU A 32 20.93 5.69 -6.79
N ILE A 33 21.59 5.79 -7.95
CA ILE A 33 21.40 4.84 -9.06
C ILE A 33 21.78 3.42 -8.62
N ALA A 34 22.91 3.26 -7.92
CA ALA A 34 23.34 1.95 -7.43
C ALA A 34 22.34 1.34 -6.44
N ALA A 35 21.75 2.16 -5.55
CA ALA A 35 20.72 1.70 -4.62
C ALA A 35 19.46 1.20 -5.34
N VAL A 36 18.96 1.95 -6.33
CA VAL A 36 17.80 1.54 -7.15
C VAL A 36 18.11 0.27 -7.94
N TRP A 37 19.28 0.21 -8.57
CA TRP A 37 19.72 -0.96 -9.33
C TRP A 37 19.84 -2.21 -8.45
N LEU A 38 20.36 -2.06 -7.22
CA LEU A 38 20.41 -3.15 -6.25
C LEU A 38 19.00 -3.62 -5.86
N GLY A 39 18.06 -2.69 -5.67
CA GLY A 39 16.64 -3.02 -5.43
C GLY A 39 16.03 -3.86 -6.56
N PHE A 40 16.27 -3.47 -7.82
CA PHE A 40 15.82 -4.26 -8.97
C PHE A 40 16.51 -5.63 -9.04
N ARG A 41 17.83 -5.68 -8.81
CA ARG A 41 18.60 -6.94 -8.76
C ARG A 41 18.04 -7.92 -7.72
N VAL A 42 17.59 -7.42 -6.57
CA VAL A 42 16.96 -8.23 -5.51
C VAL A 42 15.59 -8.72 -5.96
N ARG A 43 14.74 -7.83 -6.49
CA ARG A 43 13.41 -8.17 -7.00
C ARG A 43 13.44 -9.20 -8.12
N ASP A 44 14.45 -9.16 -8.99
CA ASP A 44 14.61 -10.11 -10.09
C ASP A 44 14.95 -11.54 -9.62
N ARG A 45 15.34 -11.72 -8.34
CA ARG A 45 15.51 -13.05 -7.74
C ARG A 45 14.20 -13.65 -7.24
N GLU A 46 13.16 -12.84 -7.12
CA GLU A 46 11.82 -13.30 -6.78
C GLU A 46 11.11 -13.81 -8.04
N SER A 47 10.09 -14.66 -7.86
CA SER A 47 9.23 -15.05 -8.97
C SER A 47 8.60 -13.83 -9.60
N ARG A 48 8.57 -13.77 -10.94
CA ARG A 48 7.90 -12.67 -11.65
C ARG A 48 6.47 -12.49 -11.14
N THR A 49 6.00 -11.26 -11.13
CA THR A 49 4.57 -11.00 -10.97
C THR A 49 3.81 -11.81 -12.01
N PRO A 50 2.78 -12.58 -11.62
CA PRO A 50 2.01 -13.41 -12.54
C PRO A 50 1.43 -12.52 -13.63
N LYS A 51 1.53 -12.97 -14.87
CA LYS A 51 0.92 -12.25 -15.99
C LYS A 51 -0.61 -12.32 -15.91
N PRO A 52 -1.36 -11.38 -16.54
CA PRO A 52 -2.82 -11.44 -16.55
C PRO A 52 -3.35 -12.79 -17.06
N GLU A 53 -2.67 -13.43 -18.00
CA GLU A 53 -3.06 -14.73 -18.54
C GLU A 53 -2.78 -15.88 -17.58
N GLU A 54 -1.84 -15.70 -16.64
CA GLU A 54 -1.50 -16.66 -15.59
C GLU A 54 -2.38 -16.52 -14.35
N GLN A 55 -3.19 -15.45 -14.30
CA GLN A 55 -4.18 -15.31 -13.23
C GLN A 55 -5.26 -16.37 -13.38
N PRO A 56 -5.84 -16.86 -12.27
CA PRO A 56 -6.98 -17.76 -12.32
C PRO A 56 -8.13 -17.12 -13.11
N HIS A 57 -8.41 -17.67 -14.29
CA HIS A 57 -9.57 -17.27 -15.08
C HIS A 57 -10.82 -17.98 -14.59
N ARG A 58 -11.96 -17.31 -14.71
CA ARG A 58 -13.25 -17.97 -14.52
C ARG A 58 -13.39 -19.05 -15.61
N PRO A 59 -13.85 -20.26 -15.28
CA PRO A 59 -14.18 -21.27 -16.27
C PRO A 59 -15.17 -20.72 -17.31
N ASP A 60 -14.99 -21.06 -18.59
CA ASP A 60 -15.83 -20.57 -19.69
C ASP A 60 -17.31 -20.97 -19.52
N ASP A 61 -17.57 -22.05 -18.78
CA ASP A 61 -18.89 -22.61 -18.49
C ASP A 61 -19.54 -22.06 -17.21
N ALA A 62 -18.83 -21.23 -16.43
CA ALA A 62 -19.31 -20.77 -15.14
C ALA A 62 -20.45 -19.73 -15.22
N GLY A 63 -20.91 -19.37 -16.42
CA GLY A 63 -22.00 -18.40 -16.62
C GLY A 63 -21.66 -16.99 -16.13
N ILE A 64 -22.63 -16.08 -16.22
CA ILE A 64 -22.52 -14.72 -15.68
C ILE A 64 -22.23 -14.82 -14.18
N PRO A 65 -21.20 -14.13 -13.65
CA PRO A 65 -21.01 -14.04 -12.20
C PRO A 65 -22.31 -13.56 -11.56
N GLY A 66 -22.94 -14.42 -10.76
CA GLY A 66 -24.12 -14.04 -10.00
C GLY A 66 -23.79 -12.89 -9.04
N GLU A 67 -24.82 -12.20 -8.58
CA GLU A 67 -24.67 -11.28 -7.45
C GLU A 67 -24.23 -12.06 -6.21
N ALA A 68 -22.95 -11.95 -5.85
CA ALA A 68 -22.46 -12.43 -4.57
C ALA A 68 -22.64 -11.31 -3.55
N SER A 69 -23.80 -11.27 -2.88
CA SER A 69 -24.02 -10.38 -1.74
C SER A 69 -23.57 -11.09 -0.46
N GLU A 70 -22.34 -10.83 -0.04
CA GLU A 70 -21.91 -11.26 1.29
C GLU A 70 -22.26 -10.16 2.30
N TYR A 71 -23.29 -10.40 3.12
CA TYR A 71 -23.68 -9.46 4.17
C TYR A 71 -22.76 -9.63 5.37
N ARG A 72 -21.95 -8.62 5.66
CA ARG A 72 -21.17 -8.57 6.91
C ARG A 72 -22.12 -8.26 8.07
N SER A 73 -22.20 -9.16 9.05
CA SER A 73 -22.86 -8.84 10.31
C SER A 73 -22.07 -7.75 11.03
N PRO A 74 -22.71 -6.67 11.50
CA PRO A 74 -22.06 -5.67 12.33
C PRO A 74 -21.46 -6.32 13.58
N ASN A 75 -20.16 -6.13 13.81
CA ASN A 75 -19.53 -6.56 15.05
C ASN A 75 -19.79 -5.50 16.13
N GLU A 76 -20.91 -5.61 16.83
CA GLU A 76 -21.25 -4.68 17.90
C GLU A 76 -20.24 -4.79 19.04
N VAL A 77 -19.72 -3.64 19.49
CA VAL A 77 -18.79 -3.62 20.64
C VAL A 77 -19.56 -3.99 21.90
N PRO A 78 -19.09 -4.98 22.70
CA PRO A 78 -19.76 -5.33 23.94
C PRO A 78 -19.82 -4.11 24.88
N ARG A 79 -21.02 -3.79 25.39
CA ARG A 79 -21.20 -2.72 26.37
C ARG A 79 -20.69 -3.20 27.73
N THR A 80 -19.80 -2.43 28.34
CA THR A 80 -19.23 -2.73 29.65
C THR A 80 -19.65 -1.68 30.67
N ASP A 81 -19.58 -2.04 31.95
CA ASP A 81 -19.89 -1.17 33.10
C ASP A 81 -18.84 -0.08 33.36
N GLY A 82 -17.86 0.08 32.48
CA GLY A 82 -16.79 1.08 32.58
C GLY A 82 -15.65 0.72 33.52
N ALA A 83 -15.86 -0.22 34.45
CA ALA A 83 -14.81 -0.84 35.27
C ALA A 83 -14.08 -1.93 34.48
N HIS A 84 -14.81 -2.67 33.65
CA HIS A 84 -14.28 -3.72 32.78
C HIS A 84 -14.03 -3.21 31.35
N ARG A 85 -13.24 -2.15 31.20
CA ARG A 85 -12.92 -1.61 29.86
C ARG A 85 -12.20 -2.67 29.04
N LEU A 86 -12.71 -2.93 27.84
CA LEU A 86 -12.09 -3.85 26.90
C LEU A 86 -10.92 -3.16 26.19
N MET A 87 -9.76 -3.79 26.25
CA MET A 87 -8.59 -3.43 25.46
C MET A 87 -8.74 -3.96 24.03
N PRO A 88 -8.04 -3.40 23.03
CA PRO A 88 -8.21 -3.81 21.63
C PRO A 88 -8.06 -5.32 21.38
N TYR A 89 -7.14 -5.97 22.09
CA TYR A 89 -6.89 -7.41 22.02
C TYR A 89 -7.94 -8.28 22.75
N GLN A 90 -8.88 -7.66 23.46
CA GLN A 90 -10.00 -8.34 24.12
C GLN A 90 -11.30 -8.24 23.31
N LEU A 91 -11.30 -7.49 22.20
CA LEU A 91 -12.42 -7.44 21.28
C LEU A 91 -12.42 -8.70 20.40
N LYS A 92 -13.61 -9.20 20.06
CA LYS A 92 -13.75 -10.34 19.16
C LYS A 92 -13.24 -9.96 17.76
N ASP A 93 -12.37 -10.79 17.20
CA ASP A 93 -11.80 -10.61 15.87
C ASP A 93 -12.89 -10.75 14.79
N GLY A 94 -13.20 -9.64 14.13
CA GLY A 94 -13.96 -9.60 12.88
C GLY A 94 -15.47 -9.85 12.97
N GLY A 95 -16.19 -9.28 12.01
CA GLY A 95 -17.62 -9.58 11.81
C GLY A 95 -17.81 -10.95 11.20
N THR A 96 -18.87 -11.65 11.60
CA THR A 96 -19.30 -12.90 10.98
C THR A 96 -20.07 -12.62 9.70
N THR A 97 -19.89 -13.44 8.67
CA THR A 97 -20.76 -13.42 7.49
C THR A 97 -22.17 -13.87 7.90
N ALA A 98 -23.18 -13.06 7.56
CA ALA A 98 -24.57 -13.41 7.72
C ALA A 98 -25.13 -13.87 6.35
N PRO A 99 -25.80 -15.03 6.28
CA PRO A 99 -26.43 -15.49 5.04
C PRO A 99 -27.71 -14.72 4.68
N GLU A 100 -28.27 -13.95 5.61
CA GLU A 100 -29.54 -13.25 5.44
C GLU A 100 -29.31 -11.73 5.27
N PRO A 101 -30.05 -11.07 4.35
CA PRO A 101 -30.00 -9.62 4.21
C PRO A 101 -30.43 -8.90 5.51
N PRO A 102 -29.80 -7.77 5.87
CA PRO A 102 -30.22 -7.00 7.03
C PRO A 102 -31.63 -6.42 6.84
N SER A 103 -32.36 -6.31 7.96
CA SER A 103 -33.67 -5.66 8.00
C SER A 103 -33.62 -4.23 7.44
N GLU A 104 -34.75 -3.72 6.93
CA GLU A 104 -34.83 -2.39 6.31
C GLU A 104 -34.34 -1.27 7.23
N GLU A 105 -34.64 -1.37 8.53
CA GLU A 105 -34.16 -0.44 9.54
C GLU A 105 -32.63 -0.46 9.64
N LYS A 106 -32.00 -1.65 9.65
CA LYS A 106 -30.54 -1.79 9.66
C LYS A 106 -29.90 -1.36 8.33
N ARG A 107 -30.56 -1.57 7.18
CA ARG A 107 -30.12 -1.06 5.87
C ARG A 107 -30.08 0.46 5.83
N LYS A 108 -31.10 1.13 6.36
CA LYS A 108 -31.21 2.59 6.37
C LYS A 108 -30.07 3.28 7.14
N TRP A 109 -29.60 2.65 8.22
CA TRP A 109 -28.53 3.18 9.07
C TRP A 109 -27.15 2.57 8.77
N GLY A 110 -27.05 1.60 7.86
CA GLY A 110 -25.83 0.85 7.52
C GLY A 110 -24.89 1.52 6.53
N GLY A 111 -25.21 2.73 6.06
CA GLY A 111 -24.42 3.46 5.07
C GLY A 111 -24.61 2.92 3.65
N ILE A 112 -24.43 3.82 2.68
CA ILE A 112 -24.41 3.51 1.24
C ILE A 112 -23.47 2.33 1.01
N SER A 113 -23.89 1.37 0.18
CA SER A 113 -23.12 0.16 -0.14
C SER A 113 -21.66 0.53 -0.43
N SER A 114 -20.76 0.21 0.50
CA SER A 114 -19.32 0.38 0.32
C SER A 114 -18.80 -0.77 -0.55
N GLY A 115 -19.30 -0.81 -1.78
CA GLY A 115 -18.93 -1.78 -2.81
C GLY A 115 -18.74 -1.02 -4.12
N GLY A 116 -17.67 -0.22 -4.19
CA GLY A 116 -17.44 0.66 -5.32
C GLY A 116 -16.01 1.17 -5.33
N PHE A 117 -15.04 0.25 -5.32
CA PHE A 117 -13.69 0.61 -5.72
C PHE A 117 -13.73 0.96 -7.22
N GLY A 118 -13.88 2.25 -7.55
CA GLY A 118 -13.50 2.79 -8.86
C GLY A 118 -14.57 3.02 -9.95
N SER A 119 -15.86 2.80 -9.73
CA SER A 119 -16.88 3.15 -10.75
C SER A 119 -17.44 4.56 -10.53
N GLY A 120 -16.78 5.58 -11.11
CA GLY A 120 -17.33 6.93 -11.20
C GLY A 120 -18.54 6.95 -12.13
N GLY A 121 -19.75 6.96 -11.56
CA GLY A 121 -21.00 7.18 -12.29
C GLY A 121 -21.97 7.98 -11.42
N PRO A 122 -22.65 9.02 -11.95
CA PRO A 122 -23.57 9.82 -11.16
C PRO A 122 -24.78 8.97 -10.77
N GLY A 123 -25.00 8.80 -9.48
CA GLY A 123 -26.17 8.08 -8.96
C GLY A 123 -27.46 8.81 -9.34
N HIS A 124 -28.42 8.07 -9.88
CA HIS A 124 -29.80 8.51 -9.99
C HIS A 124 -30.43 8.49 -8.60
N GLY A 125 -30.95 9.65 -8.18
CA GLY A 125 -31.86 9.75 -7.05
C GLY A 125 -33.29 9.63 -7.53
N ASP A 126 -34.02 8.70 -6.93
CA ASP A 126 -35.47 8.73 -6.79
C ASP A 126 -35.79 8.63 -5.29
#